data_AF-A0A3S3R290-F1
#
_entry.id   AF-A0A3S3R290-F1
#
_cell.length_a   1.000
_cell.length_b   1.000
_cell.length_c   1.000
_cell.angle_alpha   90.00
_cell.angle_beta   90.00
_cell.angle_gamma   90.00
#
_symmetry.space_group_name_H-M   'P 1'
#
loop_
_entity.id
_entity.type
_entity.pdbx_description
1 polymer ?
#
loop_
_entity_poly.entity_id
_entity_poly.type
_entity_poly.pdbx_seq_one_letter_code
_entity_poly.pdbx_strand_id
1 'polypeptide(L)'
;MEKLKGKYEIILGFVTLVLSFSAFKEEISKIILDFGYVQLSLADICLACIIGFSISLYFYVLELALRDTKIGGWKLWNILIKVGFIIFCVILLSPIIIGLCFLVSFIIKNSQSDIYKISITTLSFILIIVQLYRTILQISEARKQRTEEQKAISEIDHLERAKNLINDSYYHHAILEMYNVLIASIKRNLEKKGHRASEYRYNEFMSFILKEGILDISEVQFLSALRNQKNKVVHAEGSTEFEVSDATKVLVQVSQILQKLQ
;
A
#
# COMPACT_ATOMS: atom_id res chain seq x y z
N MET A 1 -12.35 -14.23 -9.51
CA MET A 1 -12.66 -15.03 -8.30
C MET A 1 -11.41 -15.58 -7.60
N GLU A 2 -10.33 -15.93 -8.31
CA GLU A 2 -9.09 -16.47 -7.69
C GLU A 2 -8.46 -15.57 -6.61
N LYS A 3 -8.44 -14.25 -6.80
CA LYS A 3 -7.91 -13.30 -5.80
C LYS A 3 -8.70 -13.27 -4.48
N LEU A 4 -9.99 -13.65 -4.49
CA LEU A 4 -10.79 -13.78 -3.28
C LEU A 4 -10.48 -15.10 -2.57
N LYS A 5 -10.25 -16.17 -3.33
CA LYS A 5 -9.91 -17.50 -2.82
C LYS A 5 -8.64 -17.49 -1.95
N GLY A 6 -7.57 -16.87 -2.44
CA GLY A 6 -6.31 -16.75 -1.68
C GLY A 6 -6.43 -15.97 -0.36
N LYS A 7 -7.38 -15.03 -0.25
CA LYS A 7 -7.62 -14.29 1.01
C LYS A 7 -8.29 -15.16 2.07
N TYR A 8 -9.26 -15.97 1.66
CA TYR A 8 -9.94 -16.91 2.57
C TYR A 8 -9.04 -18.06 2.99
N GLU A 9 -8.14 -18.51 2.13
CA GLU A 9 -7.14 -19.54 2.47
C GLU A 9 -6.21 -19.11 3.62
N ILE A 10 -5.77 -17.85 3.65
CA ILE A 10 -4.95 -17.32 4.76
C ILE A 10 -5.73 -17.31 6.07
N ILE A 11 -6.99 -16.84 6.04
CA ILE A 11 -7.85 -16.82 7.23
C ILE A 11 -8.12 -18.23 7.73
N LEU A 12 -8.46 -19.15 6.82
CA LEU A 12 -8.76 -20.54 7.14
C LEU A 12 -7.52 -21.27 7.68
N GLY A 13 -6.34 -21.02 7.09
CA GLY A 13 -5.07 -21.51 7.58
C GLY A 13 -4.75 -21.01 8.98
N PHE A 14 -4.99 -19.71 9.25
CA PHE A 14 -4.83 -19.15 10.60
C PHE A 14 -5.78 -19.78 11.62
N VAL A 15 -7.08 -19.90 11.29
CA VAL A 15 -8.06 -20.57 12.17
C VAL A 15 -7.67 -22.02 12.45
N THR A 16 -7.20 -22.74 11.43
CA THR A 16 -6.74 -24.13 11.57
C THR A 16 -5.51 -24.24 12.48
N LEU A 17 -4.59 -23.29 12.37
CA LEU A 17 -3.41 -23.19 13.23
C LEU A 17 -3.81 -22.89 14.68
N VAL A 18 -4.76 -21.98 14.90
CA VAL A 18 -5.32 -21.69 16.24
C VAL A 18 -5.97 -22.92 16.86
N LEU A 19 -6.80 -23.64 16.08
CA LEU A 19 -7.46 -24.87 16.55
C LEU A 19 -6.43 -25.97 16.88
N SER A 20 -5.43 -26.15 16.03
CA SER A 20 -4.33 -27.08 16.27
C SER A 20 -3.60 -26.74 17.58
N PHE A 21 -3.23 -25.48 17.80
CA PHE A 21 -2.57 -25.07 19.04
C PHE A 21 -3.48 -25.20 20.27
N SER A 22 -4.77 -24.95 20.12
CA SER A 22 -5.73 -25.13 21.20
C SER A 22 -5.83 -26.59 21.66
N ALA A 23 -5.64 -27.55 20.75
CA ALA A 23 -5.66 -28.98 21.09
C ALA A 23 -4.46 -29.41 21.95
N PHE A 24 -3.32 -28.72 21.82
CA PHE A 24 -2.09 -28.99 22.58
C PHE A 24 -1.84 -27.99 23.72
N LYS A 25 -2.88 -27.25 24.14
CA LYS A 25 -2.72 -26.16 25.11
C LYS A 25 -2.09 -26.66 26.41
N GLU A 26 -2.51 -27.82 26.91
CA GLU A 26 -2.00 -28.37 28.16
C GLU A 26 -0.53 -28.76 28.07
N GLU A 27 -0.11 -29.39 26.97
CA GLU A 27 1.27 -29.75 26.70
C GLU A 27 2.16 -28.52 26.53
N ILE A 28 1.69 -27.54 25.76
CA ILE A 28 2.40 -26.28 25.51
C ILE A 28 2.53 -25.46 26.80
N SER A 29 1.52 -25.47 27.67
CA SER A 29 1.54 -24.74 28.95
C SER A 29 2.60 -25.25 29.92
N LYS A 30 3.03 -26.52 29.78
CA LYS A 30 4.09 -27.12 30.59
C LYS A 30 5.49 -26.64 30.19
N ILE A 31 5.64 -26.09 28.97
CA ILE A 31 6.92 -25.55 28.51
C ILE A 31 7.05 -24.13 29.05
N ILE A 32 7.85 -23.98 30.10
CA ILE A 32 8.10 -22.70 30.75
C ILE A 32 9.43 -22.14 30.23
N LEU A 33 9.37 -20.95 29.64
CA LEU A 33 10.55 -20.17 29.30
C LEU A 33 10.88 -19.25 30.46
N ASP A 34 12.00 -19.52 31.11
CA ASP A 34 12.53 -18.68 32.19
C ASP A 34 13.56 -17.70 31.63
N PHE A 35 13.20 -16.42 31.61
CA PHE A 35 14.10 -15.33 31.19
C PHE A 35 14.92 -14.76 32.36
N GLY A 36 14.80 -15.33 33.56
CA GLY A 36 15.50 -14.95 34.78
C GLY A 36 14.80 -13.89 35.63
N TYR A 37 13.82 -13.18 35.07
CA TYR A 37 13.01 -12.15 35.76
C TYR A 37 11.50 -12.33 35.53
N VAL A 38 11.15 -13.01 34.44
CA VAL A 38 9.77 -13.36 34.08
C VAL A 38 9.79 -14.79 33.56
N GLN A 39 8.81 -15.57 34.00
CA GLN A 39 8.51 -16.89 33.48
C GLN A 39 7.24 -16.78 32.64
N LEU A 40 7.34 -17.16 31.37
CA LEU A 40 6.19 -17.24 30.47
C LEU A 40 6.04 -18.68 30.02
N SER A 41 4.82 -19.18 30.01
CA SER A 41 4.56 -20.43 29.33
C SER A 41 4.57 -20.20 27.82
N LEU A 42 4.93 -21.23 27.05
CA LEU A 42 4.82 -21.18 25.60
C LEU A 42 3.36 -20.93 25.15
N ALA A 43 2.38 -21.31 25.99
CA ALA A 43 0.97 -21.08 25.74
C ALA A 43 0.62 -19.59 25.81
N ASP A 44 1.20 -18.84 26.74
CA ASP A 44 1.01 -17.38 26.85
C ASP A 44 1.57 -16.66 25.61
N ILE A 45 2.72 -17.11 25.12
CA ILE A 45 3.35 -16.58 23.91
C ILE A 45 2.49 -16.88 22.68
N CYS A 46 2.03 -18.13 22.53
CA CYS A 46 1.11 -18.51 21.45
C CYS A 46 -0.17 -17.67 21.48
N LEU A 47 -0.76 -17.46 22.67
CA LEU A 47 -1.95 -16.63 22.82
C LEU A 47 -1.68 -15.17 22.40
N ALA A 48 -0.56 -14.59 22.82
CA ALA A 48 -0.18 -13.24 22.41
C ALA A 48 -0.01 -13.12 20.89
N CYS A 49 0.60 -14.12 20.24
CA CYS A 49 0.71 -14.20 18.78
C CYS A 49 -0.66 -14.28 18.11
N ILE A 50 -1.59 -15.09 18.63
CA ILE A 50 -2.95 -15.23 18.09
C ILE A 50 -3.72 -13.91 18.20
N ILE A 51 -3.69 -13.27 19.37
CA ILE A 51 -4.37 -11.98 19.60
C ILE A 51 -3.78 -10.92 18.67
N GLY A 52 -2.46 -10.79 18.64
CA GLY A 52 -1.80 -9.78 17.82
C GLY A 52 -2.05 -10.00 16.32
N PHE A 53 -2.05 -11.26 15.86
CA PHE A 53 -2.33 -11.59 14.47
C PHE A 53 -3.78 -11.25 14.13
N SER A 54 -4.72 -11.57 15.03
CA SER A 54 -6.14 -11.22 14.88
C SER A 54 -6.34 -9.70 14.78
N ILE A 55 -5.66 -8.91 15.61
CA ILE A 55 -5.69 -7.43 15.53
C ILE A 55 -5.12 -6.94 14.20
N SER A 56 -3.98 -7.49 13.76
CA SER A 56 -3.37 -7.10 12.48
C SER A 56 -4.27 -7.42 11.29
N LEU A 57 -4.92 -8.59 11.32
CA LEU A 57 -5.85 -9.04 10.29
C LEU A 57 -7.13 -8.21 10.32
N TYR A 58 -7.62 -7.83 11.50
CA TYR A 58 -8.76 -6.93 11.64
C TYR A 58 -8.49 -5.57 11.01
N PHE A 59 -7.32 -4.96 11.27
CA PHE A 59 -6.95 -3.71 10.62
C PHE A 59 -6.80 -3.86 9.10
N TYR A 60 -6.28 -4.99 8.62
CA TYR A 60 -6.20 -5.28 7.20
C TYR A 60 -7.60 -5.42 6.55
N VAL A 61 -8.52 -6.15 7.19
CA VAL A 61 -9.89 -6.31 6.68
C VAL A 61 -10.64 -4.98 6.71
N LEU A 62 -10.48 -4.18 7.77
CA LEU A 62 -11.05 -2.83 7.83
C LEU A 62 -10.48 -1.92 6.75
N GLU A 63 -9.16 -1.97 6.50
CA GLU A 63 -8.55 -1.24 5.39
C GLU A 63 -9.20 -1.60 4.08
N LEU A 64 -9.42 -2.90 3.83
CA LEU A 64 -10.05 -3.38 2.61
C LEU A 64 -11.52 -2.96 2.49
N ALA A 65 -12.29 -3.05 3.59
CA ALA A 65 -13.71 -2.73 3.62
C ALA A 65 -13.97 -1.22 3.51
N LEU A 66 -13.10 -0.42 4.14
CA LEU A 66 -13.21 1.04 4.15
C LEU A 66 -12.43 1.70 3.02
N ARG A 67 -11.63 0.94 2.25
CA ARG A 67 -10.74 1.47 1.22
C ARG A 67 -11.44 2.40 0.25
N ASP A 68 -12.63 1.99 -0.19
CA ASP A 68 -13.40 2.68 -1.22
C ASP A 68 -14.45 3.64 -0.61
N THR A 69 -14.34 3.95 0.68
CA THR A 69 -15.25 4.86 1.41
C THR A 69 -14.54 6.17 1.77
N LYS A 70 -15.31 7.27 1.91
CA LYS A 70 -14.79 8.57 2.38
C LYS A 70 -14.03 8.47 3.72
N ILE A 71 -14.40 7.50 4.55
CA ILE A 71 -13.78 7.24 5.84
C ILE A 71 -12.36 6.72 5.64
N GLY A 72 -12.13 5.81 4.68
CA GLY A 72 -10.82 5.22 4.38
C GLY A 72 -9.76 6.22 3.93
N GLY A 73 -10.16 7.40 3.44
CA GLY A 73 -9.25 8.50 3.06
C GLY A 73 -8.67 9.29 4.25
N TRP A 74 -9.15 9.09 5.49
CA TRP A 74 -8.65 9.84 6.63
C TRP A 74 -7.23 9.43 7.02
N LYS A 75 -6.41 10.42 7.45
CA LYS A 75 -5.02 10.20 7.89
C LYS A 75 -4.92 9.18 9.05
N LEU A 76 -5.93 9.10 9.92
CA LEU A 76 -5.98 8.14 11.03
C LEU A 76 -5.91 6.69 10.55
N TRP A 77 -6.60 6.35 9.45
CA TRP A 77 -6.60 4.98 8.93
C TRP A 77 -5.23 4.58 8.39
N ASN A 78 -4.53 5.51 7.71
CA ASN A 78 -3.14 5.27 7.31
C ASN A 78 -2.23 4.92 8.50
N ILE A 79 -2.45 5.53 9.66
CA ILE A 79 -1.68 5.23 10.87
C ILE A 79 -2.06 3.84 11.41
N LEU A 80 -3.35 3.55 11.54
CA LEU A 80 -3.84 2.25 12.02
C LEU A 80 -3.34 1.09 11.17
N ILE A 81 -3.30 1.24 9.84
CA ILE A 81 -2.75 0.24 8.92
C ILE A 81 -1.27 0.00 9.17
N LYS A 82 -0.49 1.08 9.35
CA LYS A 82 0.94 0.99 9.68
C LYS A 82 1.16 0.29 11.02
N VAL A 83 0.36 0.61 12.03
CA VAL A 83 0.40 -0.05 13.34
C VAL A 83 0.09 -1.55 13.21
N GLY A 84 -0.97 -1.90 12.47
CA GLY A 84 -1.31 -3.30 12.20
C GLY A 84 -0.19 -4.06 11.51
N PHE A 85 0.48 -3.44 10.53
CA PHE A 85 1.64 -4.01 9.86
C PHE A 85 2.85 -4.19 10.81
N ILE A 86 3.12 -3.22 11.68
CA ILE A 86 4.19 -3.34 12.69
C ILE A 86 3.90 -4.50 13.65
N ILE A 87 2.67 -4.61 14.14
CA ILE A 87 2.24 -5.73 15.01
C ILE A 87 2.48 -7.06 14.29
N PHE A 88 2.06 -7.18 13.02
CA PHE A 88 2.29 -8.36 12.21
C PHE A 88 3.78 -8.72 12.08
N CYS A 89 4.64 -7.74 11.78
CA CYS A 89 6.08 -7.96 11.69
C CYS A 89 6.69 -8.40 13.03
N VAL A 90 6.28 -7.81 14.14
CA VAL A 90 6.76 -8.18 15.49
C VAL A 90 6.38 -9.63 15.80
N ILE A 91 5.16 -10.05 15.47
CA ILE A 91 4.70 -11.43 15.68
C ILE A 91 5.48 -12.41 14.81
N LEU A 92 5.66 -12.08 13.53
CA LEU A 92 6.41 -12.92 12.60
C LEU A 92 7.87 -13.12 13.05
N LEU A 93 8.47 -12.09 13.64
CA LEU A 93 9.83 -12.13 14.17
C LEU A 93 9.90 -12.61 15.63
N SER A 94 8.76 -12.80 16.29
CA SER A 94 8.72 -13.15 17.71
C SER A 94 9.51 -14.43 18.06
N PRO A 95 9.54 -15.51 17.25
CA PRO A 95 10.34 -16.68 17.60
C PRO A 95 11.84 -16.37 17.65
N ILE A 96 12.32 -15.52 16.73
CA ILE A 96 13.71 -15.08 16.68
C ILE A 96 14.02 -14.19 17.88
N ILE A 97 13.13 -13.24 18.21
CA ILE A 97 13.28 -12.34 19.35
C ILE A 97 13.34 -13.15 20.65
N ILE A 98 12.42 -14.10 20.84
CA ILE A 98 12.38 -14.98 22.01
C ILE A 98 13.66 -15.80 22.11
N GLY A 99 14.12 -16.39 21.01
CA GLY A 99 15.39 -17.14 20.97
C GLY A 99 16.60 -16.29 21.35
N LEU A 100 16.66 -15.03 20.87
CA LEU A 100 17.70 -14.08 21.25
C LEU A 100 17.61 -13.70 22.72
N CYS A 101 16.42 -13.41 23.24
CA CYS A 101 16.21 -13.12 24.66
C CYS A 101 16.64 -14.29 25.56
N PHE A 102 16.37 -15.52 25.14
CA PHE A 102 16.80 -16.73 25.83
C PHE A 102 18.33 -16.91 25.79
N LEU A 103 18.98 -16.64 24.65
CA LEU A 103 20.45 -16.66 24.56
C LEU A 103 21.09 -15.60 25.46
N VAL A 104 20.52 -14.39 25.50
CA VAL A 104 20.99 -13.30 26.36
C VAL A 104 20.81 -13.67 27.83
N SER A 105 19.68 -14.24 28.24
CA SER A 105 19.47 -14.69 29.63
C SER A 105 20.47 -15.79 30.02
N PHE A 106 20.81 -16.69 29.09
CA PHE A 106 21.83 -17.71 29.30
C PHE A 106 23.23 -17.12 29.51
N ILE A 107 23.63 -16.11 28.72
CA ILE A 107 24.94 -15.44 28.85
C ILE A 107 25.03 -14.66 30.16
N ILE A 108 23.96 -13.99 30.57
CA ILE A 108 23.93 -13.12 31.76
C ILE A 108 23.62 -13.92 33.04
N LYS A 109 23.48 -15.24 32.97
CA LYS A 109 23.17 -16.11 34.12
C LYS A 109 24.15 -15.96 35.29
N ASN A 110 25.39 -15.52 35.02
CA ASN A 110 26.42 -15.24 36.04
C ASN A 110 26.43 -13.80 36.60
N SER A 111 25.55 -12.91 36.16
CA SER A 111 25.46 -11.54 36.70
C SER A 111 24.65 -11.51 38.00
N GLN A 112 25.18 -10.86 39.04
CA GLN A 112 24.63 -10.86 40.41
C GLN A 112 23.39 -9.96 40.60
N SER A 113 23.07 -9.06 39.67
CA SER A 113 21.92 -8.16 39.83
C SER A 113 20.85 -8.39 38.76
N ASP A 114 19.63 -8.66 39.22
CA ASP A 114 18.46 -8.85 38.36
C ASP A 114 18.04 -7.53 37.68
N ILE A 115 18.38 -6.38 38.27
CA ILE A 115 18.15 -5.06 37.68
C ILE A 115 18.97 -4.90 36.39
N TYR A 116 20.22 -5.39 36.36
CA TYR A 116 21.04 -5.33 35.13
C TYR A 116 20.47 -6.24 34.03
N LYS A 117 19.95 -7.42 34.38
CA LYS A 117 19.31 -8.35 33.42
C LYS A 117 18.08 -7.71 32.77
N ILE A 118 17.20 -7.12 33.58
CA ILE A 118 15.98 -6.45 33.10
C ILE A 118 16.34 -5.25 32.23
N SER A 119 17.32 -4.45 32.64
CA SER A 119 17.73 -3.25 31.90
C SER A 119 18.31 -3.60 30.53
N ILE A 120 19.20 -4.60 30.46
CA ILE A 120 19.82 -5.03 29.20
C ILE A 120 18.77 -5.65 28.26
N THR A 121 17.92 -6.54 28.77
CA THR A 121 16.88 -7.19 27.94
C THR A 121 15.85 -6.20 27.41
N THR A 122 15.40 -5.26 28.25
CA THR A 122 14.47 -4.19 27.83
C THR A 122 15.12 -3.27 26.80
N LEU A 123 16.37 -2.88 27.00
CA LEU A 123 17.11 -2.04 26.06
C LEU A 123 17.33 -2.75 24.72
N SER A 124 17.71 -4.03 24.72
CA SER A 124 17.84 -4.84 23.50
C SER A 124 16.52 -4.94 22.74
N PHE A 125 15.41 -5.14 23.45
CA PHE A 125 14.08 -5.19 22.83
C PHE A 125 13.68 -3.86 22.20
N ILE A 126 13.90 -2.74 22.89
CA ILE A 126 13.66 -1.39 22.36
C ILE A 126 14.51 -1.14 21.11
N LEU A 127 15.80 -1.52 21.13
CA LEU A 127 16.69 -1.36 19.98
C LEU A 127 16.21 -2.17 18.77
N ILE A 128 15.74 -3.40 18.98
CA ILE A 128 15.17 -4.23 17.90
C ILE A 128 13.92 -3.56 17.30
N ILE A 129 13.01 -3.06 18.14
CA ILE A 129 11.80 -2.36 17.67
C ILE A 129 12.16 -1.10 16.87
N VAL A 130 13.08 -0.29 17.38
CA VAL A 130 13.53 0.92 16.69
C VAL A 130 14.18 0.58 15.36
N GLN A 131 15.03 -0.45 15.30
CA GLN A 131 15.68 -0.87 14.07
C GLN A 131 14.67 -1.40 13.05
N LEU A 132 13.70 -2.22 13.50
CA LEU A 132 12.60 -2.69 12.66
C LEU A 132 11.80 -1.53 12.08
N TYR A 133 11.45 -0.55 12.91
CA TYR A 133 10.74 0.64 12.45
C TYR A 133 11.53 1.41 11.38
N ARG A 134 12.84 1.61 11.58
CA ARG A 134 13.71 2.26 10.58
C ARG A 134 13.79 1.47 9.28
N THR A 135 13.96 0.15 9.34
CA THR A 135 13.99 -0.71 8.16
C THR A 135 12.66 -0.68 7.40
N ILE A 136 11.52 -0.71 8.12
CA ILE A 136 10.20 -0.59 7.50
C ILE A 136 10.06 0.77 6.79
N LEU A 137 10.48 1.86 7.42
CA LEU A 137 10.46 3.19 6.80
C LEU A 137 11.32 3.24 5.53
N GLN A 138 12.57 2.77 5.60
CA GLN A 138 13.49 2.75 4.46
C GLN A 138 12.94 1.90 3.29
N ILE A 139 12.41 0.71 3.57
CA ILE A 139 11.81 -0.15 2.56
C ILE A 139 10.56 0.53 1.96
N SER A 140 9.77 1.21 2.78
CA SER A 140 8.57 1.92 2.30
C SER A 140 8.92 3.07 1.37
N GLU A 141 9.98 3.84 1.68
CA GLU A 141 10.47 4.93 0.84
C GLU A 141 11.07 4.39 -0.47
N ALA A 142 11.91 3.37 -0.40
CA ALA A 142 12.49 2.73 -1.58
C ALA A 142 11.42 2.10 -2.49
N ARG A 143 10.39 1.48 -1.92
CA ARG A 143 9.23 0.96 -2.68
C ARG A 143 8.43 2.10 -3.31
N LYS A 144 8.22 3.20 -2.60
CA LYS A 144 7.52 4.38 -3.12
C LYS A 144 8.27 4.94 -4.32
N GLN A 145 9.58 5.12 -4.22
CA GLN A 145 10.44 5.59 -5.31
C GLN A 145 10.38 4.65 -6.53
N ARG A 146 10.58 3.34 -6.34
CA ARG A 146 10.48 2.36 -7.43
C ARG A 146 9.11 2.33 -8.09
N THR A 147 8.04 2.48 -7.30
CA THR A 147 6.67 2.54 -7.84
C THR A 147 6.45 3.83 -8.63
N GLU A 148 7.00 4.95 -8.17
CA GLU A 148 6.95 6.22 -8.88
C GLU A 148 7.73 6.16 -10.21
N GLU A 149 8.93 5.57 -10.20
CA GLU A 149 9.73 5.31 -11.40
C GLU A 149 9.00 4.39 -12.39
N GLN A 150 8.45 3.27 -11.93
CA GLN A 150 7.67 2.36 -12.79
C GLN A 150 6.43 3.05 -13.38
N LYS A 151 5.73 3.87 -12.59
CA LYS A 151 4.60 4.68 -13.10
C LYS A 151 5.08 5.66 -14.16
N ALA A 152 6.22 6.33 -13.97
CA ALA A 152 6.79 7.25 -14.95
C ALA A 152 7.22 6.55 -16.25
N ILE A 153 7.86 5.39 -16.16
CA ILE A 153 8.22 4.57 -17.33
C ILE A 153 6.95 4.14 -18.08
N SER A 154 5.93 3.66 -17.36
CA SER A 154 4.67 3.28 -18.01
C SER A 154 3.99 4.45 -18.73
N GLU A 155 4.07 5.67 -18.19
CA GLU A 155 3.51 6.86 -18.85
C GLU A 155 4.21 7.13 -20.19
N ILE A 156 5.53 6.95 -20.25
CA ILE A 156 6.32 7.09 -21.48
C ILE A 156 5.93 6.00 -22.49
N ASP A 157 5.87 4.73 -22.06
CA ASP A 157 5.50 3.61 -22.92
C ASP A 157 4.09 3.77 -23.51
N HIS A 158 3.13 4.26 -22.70
CA HIS A 158 1.77 4.50 -23.15
C HIS A 158 1.67 5.70 -24.12
N LEU A 159 2.49 6.75 -23.96
CA LEU A 159 2.59 7.83 -24.95
C LEU A 159 3.20 7.35 -26.26
N GLU A 160 4.25 6.52 -26.20
CA GLU A 160 4.86 5.94 -27.39
C GLU A 160 3.87 5.03 -28.12
N ARG A 161 3.10 4.22 -27.38
CA ARG A 161 2.00 3.44 -27.94
C ARG A 161 0.94 4.33 -28.60
N ALA A 162 0.54 5.44 -27.96
CA ALA A 162 -0.40 6.37 -28.56
C ALA A 162 0.13 6.98 -29.88
N LYS A 163 1.43 7.30 -29.94
CA LYS A 163 2.09 7.78 -31.16
C LYS A 163 2.09 6.72 -32.27
N ASN A 164 2.39 5.47 -31.93
CA ASN A 164 2.34 4.37 -32.89
C ASN A 164 0.91 4.15 -33.41
N LEU A 165 -0.10 4.22 -32.54
CA LEU A 165 -1.51 4.14 -32.95
C LEU A 165 -1.90 5.27 -33.92
N ILE A 166 -1.34 6.47 -33.80
CA ILE A 166 -1.56 7.55 -34.78
C ILE A 166 -0.92 7.19 -36.13
N ASN A 167 0.32 6.68 -36.13
CA ASN A 167 1.01 6.27 -37.35
C ASN A 167 0.26 5.14 -38.08
N ASP A 168 -0.30 4.21 -37.31
CA ASP A 168 -1.08 3.07 -37.81
C ASP A 168 -2.54 3.43 -38.16
N SER A 169 -2.90 4.72 -38.09
CA SER A 169 -4.24 5.25 -38.39
C SER A 169 -5.36 4.84 -37.43
N TYR A 170 -5.02 4.34 -36.24
CA TYR A 170 -5.94 4.04 -35.15
C TYR A 170 -6.15 5.26 -34.22
N TYR A 171 -6.61 6.38 -34.77
CA TYR A 171 -6.72 7.67 -34.06
C TYR A 171 -7.62 7.61 -32.82
N HIS A 172 -8.72 6.88 -32.91
CA HIS A 172 -9.63 6.65 -31.79
C HIS A 172 -8.94 6.01 -30.59
N HIS A 173 -8.11 4.98 -30.84
CA HIS A 173 -7.39 4.27 -29.80
C HIS A 173 -6.26 5.13 -29.23
N ALA A 174 -5.60 5.94 -30.08
CA ALA A 174 -4.63 6.91 -29.62
C ALA A 174 -5.25 7.91 -28.63
N ILE A 175 -6.44 8.45 -28.92
CA ILE A 175 -7.15 9.40 -28.04
C ILE A 175 -7.51 8.76 -26.69
N LEU A 176 -7.98 7.51 -26.69
CA LEU A 176 -8.25 6.76 -25.46
C LEU A 176 -6.98 6.61 -24.61
N GLU A 177 -5.88 6.23 -25.25
CA GLU A 177 -4.61 6.00 -24.58
C GLU A 177 -4.07 7.30 -23.98
N MET A 178 -4.07 8.39 -24.76
CA MET A 178 -3.66 9.72 -24.29
C MET A 178 -4.50 10.22 -23.11
N TYR A 179 -5.83 10.02 -23.14
CA TYR A 179 -6.69 10.34 -22.01
C TYR A 179 -6.34 9.53 -20.75
N ASN A 180 -6.10 8.22 -20.91
CA ASN A 180 -5.77 7.34 -19.80
C ASN A 180 -4.42 7.73 -19.15
N VAL A 181 -3.40 8.04 -19.97
CA VAL A 181 -2.10 8.52 -19.49
C VAL A 181 -2.25 9.84 -18.72
N LEU A 182 -2.96 10.80 -19.28
CA LEU A 182 -3.15 12.11 -18.66
C LEU A 182 -3.85 11.98 -17.30
N ILE A 183 -4.93 11.19 -17.23
CA ILE A 183 -5.64 10.93 -15.96
C ILE A 183 -4.74 10.22 -14.95
N ALA A 184 -3.94 9.24 -15.37
CA ALA A 184 -3.01 8.54 -14.49
C ALA A 184 -1.98 9.51 -13.89
N SER A 185 -1.41 10.40 -14.70
CA SER A 185 -0.40 11.37 -14.26
C SER A 185 -0.97 12.44 -13.32
N ILE A 186 -2.19 12.92 -13.58
CA ILE A 186 -2.90 13.85 -12.68
C ILE A 186 -3.22 13.17 -11.35
N LYS A 187 -3.70 11.93 -11.37
CA LYS A 187 -3.96 11.15 -10.14
C LYS A 187 -2.69 10.95 -9.33
N ARG A 188 -1.56 10.66 -9.98
CA ARG A 188 -0.25 10.55 -9.33
C ARG A 188 0.15 11.87 -8.65
N ASN A 189 -0.06 13.01 -9.31
CA ASN A 189 0.24 14.31 -8.74
C ASN A 189 -0.65 14.65 -7.53
N LEU A 190 -1.93 14.29 -7.58
CA LEU A 190 -2.82 14.40 -6.41
C LEU A 190 -2.37 13.48 -5.27
N GLU A 191 -1.96 12.25 -5.56
CA GLU A 191 -1.40 11.31 -4.57
C GLU A 191 -0.13 11.88 -3.91
N LYS A 192 0.76 12.52 -4.68
CA LYS A 192 1.95 13.21 -4.14
C LYS A 192 1.56 14.32 -3.15
N LYS A 193 0.45 15.02 -3.39
CA LYS A 193 -0.11 16.05 -2.49
C LYS A 193 -0.94 15.48 -1.34
N GLY A 194 -1.01 14.15 -1.19
CA GLY A 194 -1.69 13.47 -0.09
C GLY A 194 -3.19 13.23 -0.32
N HIS A 195 -3.68 13.43 -1.54
CA HIS A 195 -5.06 13.16 -1.92
C HIS A 195 -5.17 11.79 -2.60
N ARG A 196 -6.11 10.94 -2.16
CA ARG A 196 -6.39 9.66 -2.85
C ARG A 196 -7.33 9.92 -4.03
N ALA A 197 -6.75 10.09 -5.20
CA ALA A 197 -7.47 10.55 -6.39
C ALA A 197 -8.35 9.49 -7.08
N SER A 198 -8.30 8.23 -6.65
CA SER A 198 -9.13 7.14 -7.18
C SER A 198 -10.62 7.24 -6.79
N GLU A 199 -10.97 8.11 -5.84
CA GLU A 199 -12.24 8.08 -5.11
C GLU A 199 -13.18 9.26 -5.43
N TYR A 200 -12.75 10.21 -6.26
CA TYR A 200 -13.54 11.40 -6.57
C TYR A 200 -14.47 11.20 -7.76
N ARG A 201 -15.71 11.68 -7.63
CA ARG A 201 -16.56 11.91 -8.82
C ARG A 201 -15.85 12.90 -9.73
N TYR A 202 -16.06 12.81 -11.04
CA TYR A 202 -15.32 13.66 -11.99
C TYR A 202 -15.37 15.15 -11.65
N ASN A 203 -16.53 15.68 -11.23
CA ASN A 203 -16.66 17.08 -10.86
C ASN A 203 -15.85 17.44 -9.60
N GLU A 204 -15.81 16.55 -8.61
CA GLU A 204 -14.96 16.70 -7.43
C GLU A 204 -13.48 16.63 -7.83
N PHE A 205 -13.12 15.68 -8.69
CA PHE A 205 -11.77 15.52 -9.23
C PHE A 205 -11.29 16.81 -9.92
N MET A 206 -12.11 17.42 -10.77
CA MET A 206 -11.79 18.71 -11.41
C MET A 206 -11.62 19.84 -10.39
N SER A 207 -12.49 19.91 -9.37
CA SER A 207 -12.37 20.93 -8.33
C SER A 207 -11.08 20.79 -7.52
N PHE A 208 -10.63 19.56 -7.23
CA PHE A 208 -9.37 19.31 -6.54
C PHE A 208 -8.16 19.67 -7.41
N ILE A 209 -8.19 19.34 -8.71
CA ILE A 209 -7.13 19.70 -9.65
C ILE A 209 -6.89 21.21 -9.66
N LEU A 210 -7.97 22.00 -9.77
CA LEU A 210 -7.90 23.47 -9.78
C LEU A 210 -7.45 24.02 -8.44
N LYS A 211 -8.04 23.53 -7.34
CA LYS A 211 -7.72 23.99 -5.99
C LYS A 211 -6.25 23.75 -5.63
N GLU A 212 -5.71 22.62 -6.05
CA GLU A 212 -4.32 22.26 -5.82
C GLU A 212 -3.37 22.87 -6.87
N GLY A 213 -3.88 23.62 -7.85
CA GLY A 213 -3.06 24.23 -8.91
C GLY A 213 -2.27 23.21 -9.75
N ILE A 214 -2.81 22.01 -9.91
CA ILE A 214 -2.18 20.95 -10.72
C ILE A 214 -2.33 21.28 -12.20
N LEU A 215 -3.52 21.75 -12.58
CA LEU A 215 -3.82 22.28 -13.91
C LEU A 215 -4.44 23.67 -13.77
N ASP A 216 -4.25 24.50 -14.79
CA ASP A 216 -4.96 25.76 -14.94
C ASP A 216 -6.37 25.57 -15.55
N ILE A 217 -7.13 26.66 -15.63
CA ILE A 217 -8.51 26.62 -16.12
C ILE A 217 -8.58 26.13 -17.56
N SER A 218 -7.65 26.54 -18.43
CA SER A 218 -7.59 26.11 -19.83
C SER A 218 -7.29 24.62 -19.97
N GLU A 219 -6.36 24.10 -19.19
CA GLU A 219 -5.98 22.69 -19.16
C GLU A 219 -7.11 21.80 -18.62
N VAL A 220 -7.89 22.30 -17.65
CA VAL A 220 -9.09 21.61 -17.13
C VAL A 220 -10.23 21.60 -18.16
N GLN A 221 -10.38 22.68 -18.92
CA GLN A 221 -11.32 22.72 -20.06
C GLN A 221 -10.90 21.73 -21.14
N PHE A 222 -9.60 21.66 -21.47
CA PHE A 222 -9.06 20.66 -22.39
C PHE A 222 -9.32 19.24 -21.90
N LEU A 223 -9.06 18.94 -20.62
CA LEU A 223 -9.33 17.62 -20.04
C LEU A 223 -10.82 17.23 -20.10
N SER A 224 -11.72 18.22 -19.98
CA SER A 224 -13.17 18.03 -20.14
C SER A 224 -13.55 17.71 -21.59
N ALA A 225 -12.97 18.45 -22.54
CA ALA A 225 -13.15 18.18 -23.97
C ALA A 225 -12.62 16.80 -24.37
N LEU A 226 -11.44 16.42 -23.89
CA LEU A 226 -10.82 15.12 -24.13
C LEU A 226 -11.65 13.97 -23.54
N ARG A 227 -12.25 14.16 -22.35
CA ARG A 227 -13.20 13.18 -21.78
C ARG A 227 -14.43 13.00 -22.67
N ASN A 228 -14.97 14.07 -23.22
CA ASN A 228 -16.12 13.98 -24.12
C ASN A 228 -15.75 13.23 -25.40
N GLN A 229 -14.57 13.47 -25.98
CA GLN A 229 -14.05 12.71 -27.12
C GLN A 229 -13.90 11.22 -26.75
N LYS A 230 -13.30 10.90 -25.59
CA LYS A 230 -13.18 9.54 -25.08
C LYS A 230 -14.54 8.84 -24.95
N ASN A 231 -15.54 9.51 -24.38
CA ASN A 231 -16.87 8.94 -24.21
C ASN A 231 -17.54 8.64 -25.57
N LYS A 232 -17.39 9.53 -26.57
CA LYS A 232 -17.86 9.28 -27.93
C LYS A 232 -17.22 8.04 -28.55
N VAL A 233 -15.91 7.87 -28.38
CA VAL A 233 -15.18 6.69 -28.87
C VAL A 233 -15.66 5.39 -28.19
N VAL A 234 -15.87 5.41 -26.86
CA VAL A 234 -16.24 4.21 -26.09
C VAL A 234 -17.70 3.78 -26.34
N HIS A 235 -18.61 4.74 -26.46
CA HIS A 235 -20.04 4.44 -26.59
C HIS A 235 -20.52 4.28 -28.03
N ALA A 236 -19.61 4.34 -29.02
CA ALA A 236 -19.92 4.25 -30.45
C ALA A 236 -21.07 5.18 -30.90
N GLU A 237 -21.32 6.25 -30.15
CA GLU A 237 -22.29 7.30 -30.47
C GLU A 237 -21.68 8.18 -31.55
N GLY A 238 -21.79 7.69 -32.79
CA GLY A 238 -21.31 8.35 -33.99
C GLY A 238 -20.02 7.72 -34.51
N SER A 239 -20.07 7.33 -35.79
CA SER A 239 -18.93 7.22 -36.68
C SER A 239 -18.25 8.60 -36.82
N THR A 240 -17.71 9.12 -35.73
CA THR A 240 -16.90 10.35 -35.76
C THR A 240 -15.58 9.97 -36.41
N GLU A 241 -15.40 10.28 -37.69
CA GLU A 241 -14.08 10.21 -38.31
C GLU A 241 -13.17 11.19 -37.55
N PHE A 242 -12.25 10.66 -36.74
CA PHE A 242 -11.20 11.51 -36.18
C PHE A 242 -10.12 11.64 -37.23
N GLU A 243 -9.75 12.87 -37.54
CA GLU A 243 -8.63 13.12 -38.44
C GLU A 243 -7.30 12.94 -37.70
N VAL A 244 -6.24 12.66 -38.47
CA VAL A 244 -4.84 12.75 -38.02
C VAL A 244 -4.57 14.08 -37.31
N SER A 245 -5.16 15.16 -37.85
CA SER A 245 -4.97 16.52 -37.36
C SER A 245 -5.47 16.69 -35.92
N ASP A 246 -6.56 16.02 -35.55
CA ASP A 246 -7.14 16.05 -34.21
C ASP A 246 -6.33 15.23 -33.22
N ALA A 247 -5.95 14.00 -33.59
CA ALA A 247 -5.14 13.13 -32.74
C ALA A 247 -3.74 13.73 -32.47
N THR A 248 -3.15 14.39 -33.47
CA THR A 248 -1.84 15.04 -33.34
C THR A 248 -1.91 16.27 -32.43
N LYS A 249 -2.95 17.10 -32.53
CA LYS A 249 -3.16 18.24 -31.61
C LYS A 249 -3.32 17.78 -30.17
N VAL A 250 -4.11 16.72 -29.95
CA VAL A 250 -4.30 16.12 -28.63
C VAL A 250 -2.96 15.60 -28.09
N LEU A 251 -2.15 14.92 -28.90
CA LEU A 251 -0.84 14.42 -28.51
C LEU A 251 0.09 15.54 -28.05
N VAL A 252 0.14 16.65 -28.79
CA VAL A 252 0.97 17.81 -28.43
C VAL A 252 0.53 18.41 -27.10
N GLN A 253 -0.77 18.65 -26.93
CA GLN A 253 -1.29 19.24 -25.70
C GLN A 253 -1.14 18.33 -24.48
N VAL A 254 -1.38 17.02 -24.64
CA VAL A 254 -1.15 16.02 -23.59
C VAL A 254 0.34 15.97 -23.22
N SER A 255 1.23 15.99 -24.19
CA SER A 255 2.68 15.98 -23.94
C SER A 255 3.15 17.22 -23.18
N GLN A 256 2.62 18.41 -23.52
CA GLN A 256 2.91 19.65 -22.81
C GLN A 256 2.44 19.61 -21.34
N ILE A 257 1.22 19.14 -21.11
CA ILE A 257 0.68 19.01 -19.75
C ILE A 257 1.49 17.97 -18.96
N LEU A 258 1.84 16.84 -19.55
CA LEU A 258 2.66 15.82 -18.88
C LEU A 258 4.06 16.33 -18.52
N GLN A 259 4.68 17.13 -19.39
CA GLN A 259 5.98 17.75 -19.09
C GLN A 259 5.89 18.73 -17.91
N LYS A 260 4.77 19.46 -17.76
CA LYS A 260 4.50 20.32 -16.61
C LYS A 260 4.26 19.54 -15.31
N LEU A 261 3.75 18.31 -15.41
CA LEU A 261 3.38 17.44 -14.29
C LEU A 261 4.52 16.54 -13.78
N GLN A 262 5.70 16.57 -14.41
CA GLN A 262 6.91 15.87 -13.99
C GLN A 262 7.68 16.69 -12.95
#